data_AF-A0AA42ZBD6-F1
#
_entry.id   AF-A0AA42ZBD6-F1
#
_cell.length_a   1.000
_cell.length_b   1.000
_cell.length_c   1.000
_cell.angle_alpha   90.00
_cell.angle_beta   90.00
_cell.angle_gamma   90.00
#
_symmetry.space_group_name_H-M   'P 1'
#
loop_
_entity.id
_entity.type
_entity.pdbx_description
1 polymer ?
#
loop_
_entity_poly.entity_id
_entity_poly.type
_entity_poly.pdbx_seq_one_letter_code
_entity_poly.pdbx_strand_id
1 'polypeptide(L)' 'MTPKKVLFIDRDGTLISEAPDEQIDSINKMQFYPGVFTYLGKIAREMDFELVMVTNQDGLGTDAFPESDFW' A
#
# COMPACT_ATOMS: atom_id res chain seq x y z
N MET A 1 -21.70 -19.66 -8.67
CA MET A 1 -20.37 -19.05 -8.42
C MET A 1 -20.24 -18.83 -6.93
N THR A 2 -19.12 -19.27 -6.34
CA THR A 2 -18.79 -18.93 -4.95
C THR A 2 -18.28 -17.47 -4.94
N PRO A 3 -18.75 -16.61 -4.01
CA PRO A 3 -18.23 -15.25 -3.90
C PRO A 3 -16.72 -15.29 -3.65
N LYS A 4 -15.95 -14.47 -4.36
CA LYS A 4 -14.54 -14.29 -4.05
C LYS A 4 -14.41 -13.52 -2.75
N LYS A 5 -13.57 -13.99 -1.83
CA LYS A 5 -13.19 -13.23 -0.65
C LYS A 5 -12.09 -12.25 -1.06
N VAL A 6 -12.27 -10.98 -0.72
CA VAL A 6 -11.30 -9.93 -1.04
C VAL A 6 -10.77 -9.35 0.26
N LEU A 7 -9.45 -9.18 0.35
CA LEU A 7 -8.79 -8.45 1.42
C LEU A 7 -8.37 -7.09 0.87
N PHE A 8 -9.07 -6.04 1.32
CA PHE A 8 -8.71 -4.66 1.02
C PHE A 8 -7.66 -4.19 2.03
N ILE A 9 -6.54 -3.70 1.53
CA ILE A 9 -5.35 -3.41 2.32
C ILE A 9 -4.96 -1.96 2.06
N ASP A 10 -4.88 -1.17 3.13
CA ASP A 10 -4.33 0.18 3.06
C ASP A 10 -2.80 0.15 2.89
N ARG A 11 -2.21 1.22 2.37
CA ARG A 11 -0.76 1.31 2.12
C ARG A 11 -0.03 1.99 3.27
N ASP A 12 -0.37 3.24 3.57
CA ASP A 12 0.36 4.12 4.48
C ASP A 12 -0.16 3.91 5.90
N GLY A 13 0.72 3.67 6.88
CA GLY A 13 0.32 3.27 8.23
C GLY A 13 -0.09 1.79 8.36
N THR A 14 -0.13 1.05 7.25
CA THR A 14 -0.48 -0.39 7.22
C THR A 14 0.64 -1.27 6.67
N LEU A 15 1.07 -1.06 5.42
CA LEU A 15 2.18 -1.80 4.80
C LEU A 15 3.51 -1.10 5.00
N ILE A 16 3.50 0.23 4.92
CA ILE A 16 4.63 1.11 5.16
C ILE A 16 4.30 2.08 6.29
N SER A 17 5.31 2.58 6.99
CA SER A 17 5.13 3.61 8.00
C SER A 17 4.64 4.92 7.37
N GLU A 18 3.76 5.64 8.08
CA GLU A 18 3.40 7.00 7.70
C GLU A 18 4.63 7.93 7.75
N ALA A 19 4.74 8.82 6.77
CA ALA A 19 5.71 9.91 6.83
C ALA A 19 5.23 10.98 7.83
N PRO A 20 6.14 11.76 8.45
CA PRO A 20 5.76 12.82 9.39
C PRO A 20 4.87 13.92 8.80
N ASP A 21 4.92 14.10 7.48
CA ASP A 21 4.10 15.02 6.69
C ASP A 21 2.89 14.32 6.04
N GLU A 22 2.64 13.04 6.39
CA GLU A 22 1.57 12.20 5.85
C GLU A 22 1.65 11.99 4.32
N GLN A 23 2.81 12.30 3.70
CA GLN A 23 3.01 12.22 2.25
C GLN A 23 4.21 11.37 1.87
N ILE A 24 3.94 10.23 1.22
CA ILE A 24 4.97 9.38 0.59
C ILE A 24 5.07 9.76 -0.89
N ASP A 25 5.67 10.92 -1.14
CA ASP A 25 5.90 11.54 -2.46
C ASP A 25 7.22 11.12 -3.13
N SER A 26 8.02 10.30 -2.44
CA SER A 26 9.31 9.83 -2.93
C SER A 26 9.68 8.48 -2.31
N ILE A 27 10.38 7.65 -3.08
CA ILE A 27 10.80 6.31 -2.63
C ILE A 27 11.68 6.35 -1.37
N ASN A 28 12.39 7.45 -1.13
CA ASN A 28 13.26 7.62 0.03
C ASN A 28 12.49 7.76 1.35
N LYS A 29 11.23 8.18 1.30
CA LYS A 29 10.35 8.23 2.48
C LYS A 29 9.72 6.87 2.81
N MET A 30 9.80 5.90 1.90
CA MET A 30 9.14 4.60 2.05
C MET A 30 9.91 3.69 3.01
N GLN A 31 9.27 3.32 4.12
CA GLN A 31 9.81 2.34 5.07
C GLN A 31 8.76 1.28 5.39
N PHE A 32 9.06 0.02 5.08
CA PHE A 32 8.19 -1.12 5.36
C PHE A 32 8.19 -1.49 6.84
N TYR A 33 7.02 -1.88 7.37
CA TYR A 33 6.94 -2.43 8.72
C TYR A 33 7.70 -3.76 8.85
N PRO A 34 8.35 -4.03 10.00
CA PRO A 34 9.02 -5.29 10.23
C PRO A 34 8.09 -6.50 9.99
N GLY A 35 8.52 -7.42 9.12
CA GLY A 35 7.78 -8.64 8.84
C GLY A 35 6.61 -8.50 7.86
N VAL A 36 6.35 -7.32 7.28
CA VAL A 36 5.24 -7.11 6.34
C VAL A 36 5.27 -8.12 5.19
N PHE A 37 6.43 -8.36 4.57
CA PHE A 37 6.57 -9.33 3.47
C PHE A 37 6.36 -10.78 3.94
N THR A 38 6.77 -11.09 5.17
CA THR A 38 6.58 -12.43 5.75
C THR A 38 5.10 -12.72 5.93
N TYR A 39 4.36 -11.82 6.58
CA TYR A 39 2.95 -12.06 6.90
C TYR A 39 2.02 -11.83 5.72
N LEU A 40 2.24 -10.78 4.91
CA LEU A 40 1.48 -10.59 3.67
C LEU A 40 1.70 -11.75 2.70
N GLY A 41 2.94 -12.25 2.59
CA GLY A 41 3.25 -13.44 1.80
C GLY A 41 2.62 -14.72 2.33
N LYS A 42 2.45 -14.86 3.66
CA LYS A 42 1.67 -15.96 4.25
C LYS A 42 0.19 -15.84 3.91
N ILE A 43 -0.41 -14.66 4.07
CA ILE A 43 -1.81 -14.40 3.70
C ILE A 43 -2.03 -14.77 2.22
N ALA A 44 -1.15 -14.33 1.32
CA ALA A 44 -1.27 -14.60 -0.11
C ALA A 44 -1.18 -16.09 -0.49
N ARG A 45 -0.43 -16.90 0.27
CA ARG A 45 -0.19 -18.33 -0.05
C ARG A 45 -1.10 -19.28 0.70
N GLU A 46 -1.46 -18.93 1.93
CA GLU A 46 -2.12 -19.83 2.88
C GLU A 46 -3.59 -19.50 3.05
N MET A 47 -4.03 -18.31 2.63
CA MET A 47 -5.42 -17.88 2.71
C MET A 47 -6.01 -17.70 1.31
N ASP A 48 -7.31 -17.95 1.21
CA ASP A 48 -8.06 -17.81 -0.04
C ASP A 48 -8.69 -16.42 -0.09
N PHE A 49 -7.85 -15.41 -0.34
CA PHE A 49 -8.22 -14.01 -0.56
C PHE A 49 -7.62 -13.49 -1.86
N GLU A 50 -8.40 -12.71 -2.60
CA GLU A 50 -7.87 -11.78 -3.61
C GLU A 50 -7.39 -10.51 -2.89
N LEU A 51 -6.13 -10.14 -3.07
CA LEU A 51 -5.53 -9.00 -2.38
C LEU A 51 -5.71 -7.74 -3.24
N VAL A 52 -6.31 -6.71 -2.65
CA VAL A 52 -6.49 -5.40 -3.28
C VAL A 52 -5.88 -4.34 -2.38
N MET A 53 -4.89 -3.62 -2.87
CA MET A 53 -4.38 -2.44 -2.17
C MET A 53 -5.26 -1.24 -2.51
N VAL A 54 -5.70 -0.49 -1.51
CA VAL A 54 -6.50 0.73 -1.64
C VAL A 54 -5.75 1.84 -0.93
N THR A 55 -5.53 2.96 -1.60
CA THR A 55 -4.83 4.09 -0.98
C THR A 55 -5.32 5.40 -1.58
N ASN A 56 -5.45 6.42 -0.74
CA ASN A 56 -5.64 7.79 -1.18
C ASN A 56 -4.26 8.43 -1.28
N GLN A 57 -3.93 8.97 -2.45
CA GLN A 57 -2.67 9.66 -2.69
C GLN A 57 -2.96 11.12 -2.98
N ASP A 58 -2.98 11.92 -1.92
CA ASP A 58 -3.37 13.32 -2.01
C ASP A 58 -2.40 14.09 -2.92
N GLY A 59 -2.98 14.85 -3.85
CA GLY A 59 -2.21 15.62 -4.83
C GLY A 59 -1.65 14.83 -6.01
N LEU A 60 -1.82 13.49 -6.07
CA LEU A 60 -1.37 12.69 -7.20
C LEU A 60 -1.99 13.19 -8.51
N GLY A 61 -1.14 13.47 -9.50
CA GLY A 61 -1.54 14.02 -10.80
C GLY A 61 -1.64 15.54 -10.85
N THR A 62 -1.27 16.23 -9.78
CA THR A 62 -1.15 17.70 -9.74
C THR A 62 0.31 18.14 -9.90
N ASP A 63 0.54 19.44 -10.07
CA ASP A 63 1.90 20.02 -10.11
C ASP A 63 2.68 19.78 -8.81
N ALA A 64 2.00 19.57 -7.68
CA ALA A 64 2.61 19.31 -6.39
C ALA A 64 3.02 17.84 -6.19
N PHE A 65 2.37 16.90 -6.89
CA PHE A 65 2.75 15.49 -6.91
C PHE A 65 2.46 14.86 -8.29
N PRO A 66 3.36 15.09 -9.26
CA PRO A 66 3.20 14.57 -10.62
C PRO A 66 3.18 13.05 -10.65
N GLU A 67 2.40 12.45 -11.57
CA GLU A 67 2.34 10.99 -11.70
C GLU A 67 3.70 10.35 -11.97
N SER A 68 4.63 11.06 -12.62
CA SER A 68 6.00 10.56 -12.87
C SER A 68 6.78 10.26 -11.61
N ASP A 69 6.43 10.91 -10.50
CA ASP A 69 7.11 10.74 -9.21
C ASP A 69 6.49 9.56 -8.43
N PHE A 70 5.30 9.11 -8.85
CA PHE A 70 4.60 7.97 -8.27
C PHE A 70 4.99 6.63 -8.91
N TRP A 71 5.25 6.60 -10.22
CA TRP A 71 5.60 5.39 -11.00
C TRP A 71 7.10 5.06 -10.97
#